data_AF-A0A1Y2GK50-F1
#
_entry.id   AF-A0A1Y2GK50-F1
#
_cell.length_a   1.000
_cell.length_b   1.000
_cell.length_c   1.000
_cell.angle_alpha   90.00
_cell.angle_beta   90.00
_cell.angle_gamma   90.00
#
_symmetry.space_group_name_H-M   'P 1'
#
loop_
_entity.id
_entity.type
_entity.pdbx_description
1 polymer ?
#
loop_
_entity_poly.entity_id
_entity_poly.type
_entity_poly.pdbx_seq_one_letter_code
_entity_poly.pdbx_strand_id
1 'polypeptide(L)'
;MSEIKVFSKADLAQHATRDSLYLAIAGKVYDCTSFVDEHPGGEEVMFDEAGKDATESFEDVGHSEEARELLQKMYIGEYKNDDSSQKTKAPSMTPKPIPASDNSESGSGTPYILGLAIIAGAVLWKFLL
;
A
#
# COMPACT_ATOMS: atom_id res chain seq x y z
N MET A 1 25.77 -0.21 -10.55
CA MET A 1 24.58 0.66 -10.67
C MET A 1 23.40 -0.28 -10.77
N SER A 2 22.47 -0.24 -9.82
CA SER A 2 21.26 -1.05 -9.89
C SER A 2 20.38 -0.45 -10.99
N GLU A 3 20.11 -1.21 -12.04
CA GLU A 3 19.23 -0.77 -13.13
C GLU A 3 17.81 -0.71 -12.58
N ILE A 4 17.27 0.51 -12.46
CA ILE A 4 15.90 0.71 -11.97
C ILE A 4 14.96 0.45 -13.13
N LYS A 5 14.14 -0.60 -13.01
CA LYS A 5 13.13 -0.92 -14.01
C LYS A 5 11.96 0.05 -13.89
N VAL A 6 11.49 0.57 -15.03
CA VAL A 6 10.36 1.50 -15.08
C VAL A 6 9.16 0.75 -15.64
N PHE A 7 8.07 0.77 -14.88
CA PHE A 7 6.82 0.09 -15.19
C PHE A 7 5.78 1.11 -15.63
N SER A 8 4.99 0.77 -16.64
CA SER A 8 3.84 1.57 -17.07
C SER A 8 2.54 0.94 -16.59
N LYS A 9 1.42 1.67 -16.68
CA LYS A 9 0.10 1.11 -16.35
C LYS A 9 -0.21 -0.17 -17.13
N ALA A 10 0.15 -0.21 -18.41
CA ALA A 10 -0.05 -1.39 -19.26
C ALA A 10 0.87 -2.57 -18.88
N ASP A 11 2.05 -2.27 -18.32
CA ASP A 11 2.97 -3.30 -17.82
C ASP A 11 2.40 -3.92 -16.54
N LEU A 12 1.99 -3.09 -15.58
CA LEU A 12 1.37 -3.56 -14.33
C LEU A 12 0.11 -4.39 -14.59
N ALA A 13 -0.74 -3.99 -15.52
CA ALA A 13 -1.97 -4.74 -15.83
C ALA A 13 -1.72 -6.19 -16.31
N GLN A 14 -0.52 -6.51 -16.80
CA GLN A 14 -0.13 -7.87 -17.15
C GLN A 14 0.25 -8.71 -15.92
N HIS A 15 0.56 -8.06 -14.81
CA HIS A 15 0.94 -8.65 -13.52
C HIS A 15 -0.20 -8.53 -12.50
N ALA A 16 -1.38 -9.02 -12.90
CA ALA A 16 -2.59 -9.10 -12.09
C ALA A 16 -3.02 -10.55 -11.78
N THR A 17 -2.05 -11.47 -11.67
CA THR A 17 -2.32 -12.90 -11.48
C THR A 17 -1.61 -13.44 -10.25
N ARG A 18 -2.01 -14.62 -9.78
CA ARG A 18 -1.44 -15.21 -8.55
C ARG A 18 0.06 -15.52 -8.64
N ASP A 19 0.55 -15.81 -9.83
CA ASP A 19 1.96 -16.11 -10.11
C ASP A 19 2.76 -14.83 -10.46
N SER A 20 2.09 -13.70 -10.58
CA SER A 20 2.69 -12.41 -10.95
C SER A 20 1.73 -11.30 -10.53
N LEU A 21 1.88 -10.84 -9.28
CA LEU A 21 1.05 -9.81 -8.65
C LEU A 21 1.91 -8.59 -8.31
N TYR A 22 1.82 -7.57 -9.15
CA TYR A 22 2.54 -6.31 -8.94
C TYR A 22 1.60 -5.21 -8.51
N LEU A 23 2.06 -4.39 -7.58
CA LEU A 23 1.32 -3.25 -7.05
C LEU A 23 2.17 -1.99 -7.18
N ALA A 24 1.58 -0.91 -7.66
CA ALA A 24 2.19 0.41 -7.57
C ALA A 24 1.73 1.12 -6.30
N ILE A 25 2.66 1.55 -5.46
CA ILE A 25 2.37 2.31 -4.23
C ILE A 25 3.34 3.49 -4.16
N ALA A 26 2.80 4.70 -4.08
CA ALA A 26 3.53 5.96 -4.02
C ALA A 26 4.57 6.12 -5.16
N GLY A 27 4.20 5.73 -6.38
CA GLY A 27 5.08 5.84 -7.57
C GLY A 27 6.18 4.77 -7.66
N LYS A 28 6.10 3.72 -6.82
CA LYS A 28 7.04 2.60 -6.82
C LYS A 28 6.30 1.30 -7.07
N VAL A 29 6.95 0.35 -7.73
CA VAL A 29 6.38 -0.96 -8.03
C VAL A 29 7.01 -2.02 -7.15
N TYR A 30 6.14 -2.87 -6.60
CA TYR A 30 6.48 -3.95 -5.70
C TYR A 30 5.96 -5.28 -6.23
N ASP A 31 6.80 -6.32 -6.15
CA ASP A 31 6.41 -7.69 -6.44
C ASP A 31 5.88 -8.36 -5.16
N CYS A 32 4.56 -8.46 -5.06
CA CYS A 32 3.90 -9.05 -3.90
C CYS A 32 3.52 -10.52 -4.12
N THR A 33 3.95 -11.14 -5.23
CA THR A 33 3.59 -12.52 -5.60
C THR A 33 3.86 -13.52 -4.48
N SER A 34 5.00 -13.41 -3.81
CA SER A 34 5.37 -14.31 -2.71
C SER A 34 4.67 -14.00 -1.38
N PHE A 35 4.01 -12.86 -1.27
CA PHE A 35 3.39 -12.36 -0.03
C PHE A 35 1.86 -12.47 -0.03
N VAL A 36 1.25 -12.84 -1.17
CA VAL A 36 -0.21 -12.94 -1.32
C VAL A 36 -0.87 -13.81 -0.24
N ASP A 37 -0.29 -14.99 0.03
CA ASP A 37 -0.79 -15.94 1.02
C ASP A 37 -0.50 -15.54 2.48
N GLU A 38 0.52 -14.71 2.69
CA GLU A 38 0.95 -14.25 4.02
C GLU A 38 0.29 -12.91 4.41
N HIS A 39 -0.48 -12.31 3.50
CA HIS A 39 -1.10 -11.01 3.72
C HIS A 39 -2.24 -11.13 4.76
N PRO A 40 -2.16 -10.44 5.91
CA PRO A 40 -3.16 -10.56 6.98
C PRO A 40 -4.55 -10.03 6.59
N GLY A 41 -4.65 -9.19 5.55
CA GLY A 41 -5.90 -8.72 4.98
C GLY A 41 -6.54 -9.70 3.98
N GLY A 42 -5.89 -10.83 3.69
CA GLY A 42 -6.29 -11.81 2.69
C GLY A 42 -5.79 -11.50 1.28
N GLU A 43 -5.84 -12.51 0.42
CA GLU A 43 -5.41 -12.39 -0.98
C GLU A 43 -6.40 -11.57 -1.84
N GLU A 44 -7.69 -11.61 -1.50
CA GLU A 44 -8.76 -10.97 -2.29
C GLU A 44 -8.54 -9.46 -2.46
N VAL A 45 -8.13 -8.76 -1.40
CA VAL A 45 -7.84 -7.32 -1.44
C VAL A 45 -6.58 -6.99 -2.24
N MET A 46 -5.61 -7.91 -2.30
CA MET A 46 -4.42 -7.74 -3.12
C MET A 46 -4.75 -7.94 -4.60
N PHE A 47 -5.61 -8.90 -4.92
CA PHE A 47 -6.09 -9.13 -6.29
C PHE A 47 -6.96 -7.99 -6.81
N ASP A 48 -7.79 -7.40 -5.96
CA ASP A 48 -8.59 -6.25 -6.37
C ASP A 48 -7.68 -5.12 -6.85
N GLU A 49 -6.57 -4.87 -6.15
CA GLU A 49 -5.60 -3.82 -6.45
C GLU A 49 -4.44 -4.25 -7.36
N ALA A 50 -4.42 -5.51 -7.81
CA ALA A 50 -3.33 -6.05 -8.60
C ALA A 50 -3.24 -5.38 -9.97
N GLY A 51 -2.01 -5.09 -10.39
CA GLY A 51 -1.73 -4.50 -11.70
C GLY A 51 -2.17 -3.04 -11.86
N LYS A 52 -2.46 -2.34 -10.75
CA LYS A 52 -2.78 -0.90 -10.74
C LYS A 52 -2.06 -0.18 -9.59
N ASP A 53 -2.29 1.12 -9.52
CA ASP A 53 -1.84 1.95 -8.41
C ASP A 53 -2.77 1.75 -7.21
N ALA A 54 -2.21 1.18 -6.15
CA ALA A 54 -2.87 0.83 -4.91
C ALA A 54 -2.51 1.80 -3.78
N THR A 55 -1.98 2.99 -4.12
CA THR A 55 -1.51 3.97 -3.14
C THR A 55 -2.64 4.38 -2.20
N GLU A 56 -3.81 4.71 -2.75
CA GLU A 56 -4.97 5.12 -1.96
C GLU A 56 -5.43 4.01 -1.01
N SER A 57 -5.61 2.79 -1.53
CA SER A 57 -6.04 1.63 -0.71
C SER A 57 -5.01 1.30 0.38
N PHE A 58 -3.71 1.39 0.08
CA PHE A 58 -2.66 1.12 1.06
C PHE A 58 -2.60 2.18 2.17
N GLU A 59 -2.80 3.45 1.82
CA GLU A 59 -2.82 4.57 2.76
C GLU A 59 -4.10 4.58 3.62
N ASP A 60 -5.26 4.27 3.03
CA ASP A 60 -6.56 4.21 3.72
C ASP A 60 -6.59 3.16 4.84
N VAL A 61 -6.01 1.98 4.56
CA VAL A 61 -5.91 0.90 5.56
C VAL A 61 -4.99 1.28 6.73
N GLY A 62 -3.99 2.14 6.51
CA GLY A 62 -3.09 2.59 7.57
C GLY A 62 -2.11 1.52 8.08
N HIS A 63 -1.43 0.83 7.16
CA HIS A 63 -0.43 -0.20 7.50
C HIS A 63 0.67 0.30 8.45
N SER A 64 1.11 -0.60 9.36
CA SER A 64 2.19 -0.35 10.32
C SER A 64 3.54 -0.10 9.65
N GLU A 65 4.48 0.48 10.40
CA GLU A 65 5.83 0.77 9.89
C GLU A 65 6.56 -0.51 9.44
N GLU A 66 6.43 -1.61 10.19
CA GLU A 66 7.02 -2.90 9.81
C GLU A 66 6.48 -3.46 8.49
N ALA A 67 5.17 -3.29 8.23
CA ALA A 67 4.57 -3.70 6.96
C ALA A 67 5.14 -2.89 5.78
N ARG A 68 5.42 -1.60 6.00
CA ARG A 68 6.07 -0.74 4.99
C ARG A 68 7.53 -1.13 4.76
N GLU A 69 8.25 -1.56 5.80
CA GLU A 69 9.61 -2.09 5.64
C GLU A 69 9.63 -3.41 4.86
N LEU A 70 8.65 -4.29 5.10
CA LEU A 70 8.49 -5.51 4.33
C LEU A 70 8.16 -5.21 2.86
N LEU A 71 7.27 -4.24 2.61
CA LEU A 71 6.97 -3.75 1.27
C LEU A 71 8.24 -3.26 0.54
N GLN A 72 9.10 -2.49 1.23
CA GLN A 72 10.35 -2.00 0.63
C GLN A 72 11.30 -3.12 0.18
N LYS A 73 11.29 -4.29 0.83
CA LYS A 73 12.10 -5.45 0.41
C LYS A 73 11.61 -6.06 -0.90
N MET A 74 10.34 -5.86 -1.24
CA MET A 74 9.70 -6.35 -2.46
C MET A 74 9.77 -5.35 -3.62
N TYR A 75 10.53 -4.27 -3.48
CA TYR A 75 10.68 -3.24 -4.51
C TYR A 75 11.39 -3.77 -5.76
N ILE A 76 10.76 -3.58 -6.93
CA ILE A 76 11.31 -4.01 -8.23
C ILE A 76 11.56 -2.86 -9.20
N GLY A 77 10.99 -1.67 -8.96
CA GLY A 77 11.15 -0.55 -9.88
C GLY A 77 10.27 0.67 -9.62
N GLU A 78 10.32 1.63 -10.51
CA GLU A 78 9.52 2.87 -10.45
C GLU A 78 8.27 2.76 -11.33
N TYR A 79 7.17 3.35 -10.90
CA TYR A 79 5.94 3.44 -11.67
C TYR A 79 5.89 4.76 -12.44
N LYS A 80 5.84 4.69 -13.76
CA LYS A 80 5.66 5.85 -14.64
C LYS A 80 4.20 5.99 -15.03
N ASN A 81 3.51 6.90 -14.37
CA ASN A 81 2.21 7.37 -14.79
C ASN A 81 2.38 8.62 -15.66
N ASP A 82 1.83 8.63 -16.88
CA ASP A 82 1.97 9.73 -17.85
C ASP A 82 1.42 11.08 -17.32
N ASP A 83 0.58 11.04 -16.28
CA ASP A 83 0.02 12.21 -15.60
C ASP A 83 0.95 12.80 -14.50
N SER A 84 1.97 12.05 -14.07
CA SER A 84 2.77 12.37 -12.89
C SER A 84 4.20 12.79 -13.23
N SER A 85 4.32 13.87 -14.00
CA SER A 85 5.56 14.64 -13.99
C SER A 85 5.70 15.35 -12.63
N GLN A 86 6.58 14.82 -11.77
CA GLN A 86 7.15 15.48 -10.57
C GLN A 86 6.38 15.39 -9.23
N LYS A 87 6.60 14.29 -8.50
CA LYS A 87 6.72 14.17 -7.03
C LYS A 87 7.22 12.73 -6.81
N THR A 88 8.30 12.36 -6.13
CA THR A 88 9.10 13.00 -5.09
C THR A 88 10.35 12.16 -4.84
N LYS A 89 11.44 12.86 -4.49
CA LYS A 89 12.49 12.52 -3.51
C LYS A 89 12.78 11.05 -3.18
N ALA A 90 14.07 10.72 -3.32
CA ALA A 90 14.75 9.57 -2.75
C ALA A 90 14.21 9.14 -1.37
N PRO A 91 14.14 7.83 -1.09
CA PRO A 91 13.81 7.34 0.24
C PRO A 91 14.91 7.80 1.20
N SER A 92 14.57 8.73 2.10
CA SER A 92 15.42 9.04 3.25
C SER A 92 15.34 7.85 4.23
N MET A 93 16.09 6.79 3.96
CA MET A 93 16.54 5.88 5.01
C MET A 93 17.47 6.69 5.92
N THR A 94 16.92 7.23 6.99
CA THR A 94 17.71 7.52 8.19
C THR A 94 17.36 6.46 9.22
N PRO A 95 18.30 5.57 9.61
CA PRO A 95 18.10 4.74 10.79
C PRO A 95 17.99 5.69 11.98
N LYS A 96 16.86 5.64 12.70
CA LYS A 96 16.66 6.45 13.90
C LYS A 96 17.46 5.81 15.04
N PRO A 97 18.50 6.46 15.59
CA PRO A 97 19.03 6.04 16.88
C PRO A 97 17.99 6.36 17.96
N ILE A 98 17.80 5.42 18.86
CA ILE A 98 16.98 5.55 20.07
C ILE A 98 17.71 6.53 21.01
N PRO A 99 17.04 7.57 21.52
CA PRO A 99 17.30 7.97 22.90
C PRO A 99 16.02 7.94 23.76
N ALA A 100 16.21 7.39 24.95
CA ALA A 100 15.27 7.37 26.06
C ALA A 100 15.04 8.77 26.69
N SER A 101 14.02 8.84 27.56
CA SER A 101 13.67 9.92 28.53
C SER A 101 12.88 11.08 27.93
N ASP A 102 11.87 11.68 28.57
CA ASP A 102 11.21 11.53 29.88
C ASP A 102 9.83 12.23 29.80
N ASN A 103 8.95 11.90 30.75
CA ASN A 103 7.59 12.40 30.96
C ASN A 103 7.31 13.89 30.65
N SER A 104 6.08 14.18 30.21
CA SER A 104 5.29 15.33 30.67
C SER A 104 3.81 15.13 30.36
N GLU A 105 3.09 14.73 31.41
CA GLU A 105 1.65 14.81 31.61
C GLU A 105 1.18 16.27 31.59
N SER A 106 0.11 16.61 30.86
CA SER A 106 -0.90 17.62 31.23
C SER A 106 -1.81 17.92 30.03
N GLY A 107 -3.12 17.71 30.18
CA GLY A 107 -4.09 18.27 29.24
C GLY A 107 -5.39 17.49 29.04
N SER A 108 -6.17 17.39 30.11
CA SER A 108 -7.63 17.18 30.13
C SER A 108 -8.39 17.41 28.80
N GLY A 109 -9.07 16.38 28.28
CA GLY A 109 -10.00 16.49 27.15
C GLY A 109 -10.65 15.15 26.78
N THR A 110 -11.93 15.02 27.10
CA THR A 110 -12.84 13.84 27.07
C THR A 110 -13.09 13.15 25.71
N PRO A 111 -13.71 11.94 25.71
CA PRO A 111 -13.53 10.88 24.71
C PRO A 111 -14.58 10.88 23.59
N TYR A 112 -14.17 10.43 22.39
CA TYR A 112 -15.09 9.92 21.36
C TYR A 112 -14.62 8.56 20.84
N ILE A 113 -15.16 7.53 21.47
CA ILE A 113 -15.47 6.26 20.82
C ILE A 113 -16.73 6.51 19.97
N LEU A 114 -16.59 6.56 18.64
CA LEU A 114 -17.66 6.35 17.64
C LEU A 114 -17.00 6.40 16.24
N GLY A 115 -17.09 5.43 15.34
CA GLY A 115 -17.90 4.22 15.38
C GLY A 115 -17.46 3.22 14.32
N LEU A 116 -17.75 1.96 14.63
CA LEU A 116 -17.91 0.89 13.67
C LEU A 116 -19.02 1.29 12.70
N ALA A 117 -18.67 1.49 11.43
CA ALA A 117 -19.64 1.70 10.37
C ALA A 117 -19.73 0.44 9.48
N ILE A 118 -20.79 -0.33 9.72
CA ILE A 118 -21.73 -0.86 8.72
C ILE A 118 -21.09 -1.67 7.57
N ILE A 119 -20.92 -2.99 7.72
CA ILE A 119 -21.88 -4.04 7.32
C ILE A 119 -22.34 -3.93 5.86
N ALA A 120 -21.79 -4.85 5.07
CA ALA A 120 -22.24 -5.40 3.79
C ALA A 120 -23.71 -5.17 3.39
N GLY A 121 -23.92 -4.82 2.12
CA GLY A 121 -25.20 -5.08 1.44
C GLY A 121 -25.65 -4.03 0.43
N ALA A 122 -24.89 -3.74 -0.63
CA ALA A 122 -25.37 -2.84 -1.68
C ALA A 122 -24.77 -3.06 -3.09
N VAL A 123 -24.50 -4.30 -3.54
CA VAL A 123 -24.06 -4.51 -4.94
C VAL A 123 -24.68 -5.74 -5.62
N LEU A 124 -25.85 -6.22 -5.19
CA LEU A 124 -26.46 -7.40 -5.83
C LEU A 124 -27.98 -7.34 -5.99
N TRP A 125 -28.53 -6.25 -6.55
CA TRP A 125 -29.93 -6.27 -6.99
C TRP A 125 -30.27 -5.46 -8.26
N LYS A 126 -29.29 -5.09 -9.09
CA LYS A 126 -29.58 -4.37 -10.36
C LYS A 126 -29.22 -5.16 -11.63
N PHE A 127 -28.76 -6.41 -11.52
CA PHE A 127 -28.38 -7.22 -12.68
C PHE A 127 -29.29 -8.42 -12.99
N LEU A 128 -30.46 -8.53 -12.35
CA LEU A 128 -31.41 -9.62 -12.65
C LEU A 128 -32.87 -9.23 -12.38
N LEU A 129 -33.40 -8.21 -13.08
CA LEU A 129 -34.77 -8.18 -13.63
C LEU A 129 -34.96 -6.98 -14.58
#